data_AF-A0A9E5DBU7-F1
#
_entry.id   AF-A0A9E5DBU7-F1
#
_cell.length_a   1.000
_cell.length_b   1.000
_cell.length_c   1.000
_cell.angle_alpha   90.00
_cell.angle_beta   90.00
_cell.angle_gamma   90.00
#
_symmetry.space_group_name_H-M   'P 1'
#
loop_
_entity.id
_entity.type
_entity.pdbx_description
1 polymer ?
#
loop_
_entity_poly.entity_id
_entity_poly.type
_entity_poly.pdbx_seq_one_letter_code
_entity_poly.pdbx_strand_id
1 'polypeptide(L)'
;MTSDEKIAELKCIVSKIKQQNRLKFVGIVFSPLIIGIFLIRSATKKKTELINLKDNILDEVENETKIRINELICTYDSINDTFFIYRKKAELVGKCDLYLTYLQFFKKNKMLFNDNFNSFISESISIIVLLKDNFENYDNSYFIEKRILEYDYLFKKSPFPLDDSQKVSVITDDTHNLVVAGAGSGKTEVLITRIAYLIDRKPDTIDCEKILISCVSKQSC
;
A
#
# COMPACT_ATOMS: atom_id res chain seq x y z
N MET A 1 15.76 -10.35 -10.47
CA MET A 1 15.80 -8.88 -10.33
C MET A 1 14.48 -8.45 -9.75
N THR A 2 14.48 -7.66 -8.67
CA THR A 2 13.24 -7.16 -8.07
C THR A 2 12.61 -6.11 -8.98
N SER A 3 11.28 -5.97 -8.99
CA SER A 3 10.58 -5.01 -9.86
C SER A 3 10.97 -3.53 -9.59
N ASP A 4 11.46 -3.22 -8.38
CA ASP A 4 12.03 -1.90 -8.09
C ASP A 4 13.35 -1.64 -8.84
N GLU A 5 14.11 -2.69 -9.18
CA GLU A 5 15.33 -2.57 -9.96
C GLU A 5 15.05 -2.13 -11.39
N LYS A 6 13.98 -2.63 -12.02
CA LYS A 6 13.61 -2.27 -13.40
C LYS A 6 13.08 -0.85 -13.50
N ILE A 7 12.25 -0.43 -12.55
CA ILE A 7 11.82 0.96 -12.43
C ILE A 7 13.04 1.87 -12.18
N ALA A 8 13.96 1.49 -11.30
CA ALA A 8 15.19 2.25 -11.04
C ALA A 8 16.11 2.31 -12.28
N GLU A 9 16.23 1.21 -13.02
CA GLU A 9 16.98 1.12 -14.27
C GLU A 9 16.41 2.07 -15.33
N LEU A 10 15.08 2.06 -15.53
CA LEU A 10 14.41 2.97 -16.46
C LEU A 10 14.60 4.44 -16.04
N LYS A 11 14.50 4.75 -14.74
CA LYS A 11 14.81 6.10 -14.21
C LYS A 11 16.25 6.51 -14.49
N CYS A 12 17.21 5.58 -14.34
CA CYS A 12 18.62 5.80 -14.63
C CYS A 12 18.85 6.08 -16.12
N ILE A 13 18.22 5.31 -17.01
CA ILE A 13 18.29 5.52 -18.46
C ILE A 13 17.73 6.90 -18.83
N VAL A 14 16.57 7.29 -18.29
CA VAL A 14 15.99 8.62 -18.49
C VAL A 14 16.96 9.73 -18.07
N SER A 15 17.61 9.58 -16.91
CA SER A 15 18.62 10.54 -16.43
C SER A 15 19.82 10.64 -17.38
N LYS A 16 20.34 9.50 -17.85
CA LYS A 16 21.43 9.45 -18.82
C LYS A 16 21.05 10.08 -20.16
N ILE A 17 19.82 9.91 -20.65
CA ILE A 17 19.32 10.57 -21.86
C ILE A 17 19.36 12.09 -21.70
N LYS A 18 18.91 12.62 -20.55
CA LYS A 18 18.99 14.06 -20.26
C LYS A 18 20.42 14.56 -20.22
N GLN A 19 21.34 13.78 -19.66
CA GLN A 19 22.77 14.12 -19.67
C GLN A 19 23.31 14.20 -21.10
N GLN A 20 22.95 13.27 -21.98
CA GLN A 20 23.36 13.34 -23.40
C GLN A 20 22.77 14.55 -24.12
N ASN A 21 21.53 14.96 -23.80
CA ASN A 21 20.98 16.22 -24.34
C ASN A 21 21.80 17.45 -23.91
N ARG A 22 22.25 17.50 -22.65
CA ARG A 22 23.14 18.57 -22.16
C ARG A 22 24.49 18.55 -22.86
N LEU A 23 25.11 17.37 -23.02
CA LEU A 23 26.37 17.23 -23.74
C LEU A 23 26.24 17.65 -25.21
N LYS A 24 25.12 17.31 -25.86
CA LYS A 24 24.82 17.77 -27.22
C LYS A 24 24.73 19.30 -27.27
N PHE A 25 24.06 19.93 -26.30
CA PHE A 25 23.98 21.39 -26.22
C PHE A 25 25.36 22.03 -26.03
N VAL A 26 26.19 21.50 -25.13
CA VAL A 26 27.58 21.96 -24.96
C VAL A 26 28.38 21.80 -26.27
N GLY A 27 28.23 20.66 -26.94
CA GLY A 27 28.86 20.43 -28.25
C GLY A 27 28.42 21.45 -29.31
N ILE A 28 27.15 21.88 -29.31
CA ILE A 28 26.64 22.94 -30.20
C ILE A 28 27.34 24.27 -29.91
N VAL A 29 27.51 24.63 -28.63
CA VAL A 29 28.25 25.84 -28.24
C VAL A 29 29.70 25.81 -28.72
N PHE A 30 30.37 24.66 -28.63
CA PHE A 30 31.74 24.48 -29.09
C PHE A 30 31.86 24.02 -30.56
N SER A 31 30.76 24.01 -31.32
CA SER A 31 30.74 23.53 -32.71
C SER A 31 31.69 24.25 -33.68
N PRO A 32 32.12 25.51 -33.46
CA PRO A 32 33.17 26.13 -34.27
C PRO A 32 34.53 25.40 -34.16
N LEU A 33 34.72 24.62 -33.10
CA LEU A 33 35.88 23.74 -32.91
C LEU A 33 35.54 22.33 -33.36
N ILE A 34 36.51 21.63 -33.98
CA ILE A 34 36.39 20.21 -34.36
C ILE A 34 35.93 19.35 -33.17
N ILE A 35 36.38 19.72 -31.97
CA ILE A 35 36.01 19.08 -30.70
C ILE A 35 34.50 19.17 -30.45
N GLY A 36 33.85 20.30 -30.75
CA GLY A 36 32.40 20.44 -30.59
C GLY A 36 31.61 19.52 -31.52
N ILE A 37 32.03 19.39 -32.78
CA ILE A 37 31.40 18.48 -33.75
C ILE A 37 31.54 17.01 -33.29
N PHE A 38 32.73 16.63 -32.80
CA PHE A 38 32.97 15.30 -32.26
C PHE A 38 32.08 15.01 -31.03
N LEU A 39 31.96 15.99 -30.12
CA LEU A 39 31.09 15.88 -28.95
C LEU A 39 29.62 15.71 -29.33
N ILE A 40 29.11 16.46 -30.30
CA ILE A 40 27.73 16.33 -30.80
C ILE A 40 27.49 14.91 -31.33
N ARG A 41 28.40 14.38 -32.17
CA ARG A 41 28.27 13.03 -32.74
C ARG A 41 28.27 11.95 -31.66
N SER A 42 29.22 12.01 -30.73
CA SER A 42 29.34 11.06 -29.63
C SER A 42 28.09 11.07 -28.73
N ALA A 43 27.64 12.25 -28.31
CA ALA A 43 26.44 12.40 -27.49
C ALA A 43 25.17 11.92 -28.21
N THR A 44 25.07 12.15 -29.53
CA THR A 44 23.94 11.69 -30.33
C THR A 44 23.91 10.17 -30.43
N LYS A 45 25.06 9.53 -30.72
CA LYS A 45 25.15 8.05 -30.77
C LYS A 45 24.74 7.42 -29.44
N LYS A 46 25.30 7.91 -28.34
CA LYS A 46 25.00 7.39 -26.99
C LYS A 46 23.55 7.63 -26.59
N LYS A 47 22.95 8.74 -27.01
CA LYS A 47 21.52 8.99 -26.82
C LYS A 47 20.67 7.95 -27.54
N THR A 48 20.98 7.62 -28.80
CA THR A 48 20.25 6.60 -29.56
C THR A 48 20.32 5.23 -28.89
N GLU A 49 21.50 4.82 -28.42
CA GLU A 49 21.68 3.56 -27.66
C GLU A 49 20.79 3.52 -26.41
N LEU A 50 20.74 4.63 -25.65
CA LEU A 50 19.91 4.74 -24.46
C LEU A 50 18.40 4.73 -24.78
N ILE A 51 17.98 5.29 -25.92
CA ILE A 51 16.58 5.23 -26.35
C ILE A 51 16.19 3.78 -26.66
N ASN A 52 17.02 3.03 -27.38
CA ASN A 52 16.76 1.63 -27.68
C ASN A 52 16.69 0.79 -26.39
N LEU A 53 17.61 1.02 -25.43
CA LEU A 53 17.56 0.35 -24.13
C LEU A 53 16.29 0.68 -23.35
N LYS A 54 15.86 1.95 -23.37
CA LYS A 54 14.61 2.40 -22.75
C LYS A 54 13.41 1.68 -23.36
N ASP A 55 13.35 1.58 -24.68
CA ASP A 55 12.24 0.92 -25.39
C ASP A 55 12.21 -0.60 -25.09
N ASN A 56 13.37 -1.26 -24.96
CA ASN A 56 13.46 -2.69 -24.64
C ASN A 56 12.93 -3.07 -23.25
N ILE A 57 12.95 -2.14 -22.29
CA ILE A 57 12.49 -2.40 -20.91
C ILE A 57 11.13 -1.78 -20.60
N LEU A 58 10.56 -1.02 -21.55
CA LEU A 58 9.35 -0.23 -21.31
C LEU A 58 8.15 -1.13 -21.04
N ASP A 59 7.98 -2.17 -21.85
CA ASP A 59 6.89 -3.15 -21.72
C ASP A 59 6.98 -3.94 -20.41
N GLU A 60 8.21 -4.26 -19.98
CA GLU A 60 8.45 -4.95 -18.70
C GLU A 60 8.03 -4.07 -17.52
N VAL A 61 8.43 -2.79 -17.52
CA VAL A 61 8.02 -1.84 -16.49
C VAL A 61 6.52 -1.60 -16.49
N GLU A 62 5.89 -1.51 -17.66
CA GLU A 62 4.44 -1.36 -17.78
C GLU A 62 3.71 -2.57 -17.17
N ASN A 63 4.12 -3.79 -17.54
CA ASN A 63 3.52 -5.02 -17.02
C ASN A 63 3.70 -5.17 -15.51
N GLU A 64 4.89 -4.89 -14.99
CA GLU A 64 5.14 -4.92 -13.55
C GLU A 64 4.30 -3.90 -12.80
N THR A 65 4.14 -2.69 -13.36
CA THR A 65 3.30 -1.66 -12.78
C THR A 65 1.83 -2.10 -12.73
N LYS A 66 1.32 -2.75 -13.80
CA LYS A 66 -0.04 -3.33 -13.83
C LYS A 66 -0.23 -4.38 -12.74
N ILE A 67 0.72 -5.31 -12.60
CA ILE A 67 0.66 -6.37 -11.57
C ILE A 67 0.53 -5.74 -10.18
N ARG A 68 1.38 -4.76 -9.86
CA ARG A 68 1.38 -4.08 -8.56
C ARG A 68 0.11 -3.29 -8.27
N ILE A 69 -0.44 -2.62 -9.29
CA ILE A 69 -1.72 -1.92 -9.16
C ILE A 69 -2.83 -2.95 -8.88
N ASN A 70 -2.87 -4.05 -9.62
CA ASN A 70 -3.84 -5.12 -9.42
C ASN A 70 -3.73 -5.75 -8.03
N GLU A 71 -2.52 -5.97 -7.51
CA GLU A 71 -2.31 -6.44 -6.14
C GLU A 71 -2.94 -5.49 -5.09
N LEU A 72 -2.79 -4.18 -5.26
CA LEU A 72 -3.41 -3.18 -4.38
C LEU A 72 -4.94 -3.20 -4.50
N ILE A 73 -5.47 -3.33 -5.72
CA ILE A 73 -6.91 -3.46 -5.95
C ILE A 73 -7.45 -4.71 -5.24
N CYS A 74 -6.86 -5.88 -5.47
CA CYS A 74 -7.30 -7.12 -4.83
C CYS A 74 -7.17 -7.08 -3.29
N THR A 75 -6.17 -6.35 -2.78
CA THR A 75 -6.04 -6.13 -1.33
C THR A 75 -7.17 -5.26 -0.79
N TYR A 76 -7.58 -4.23 -1.54
CA TYR A 76 -8.72 -3.40 -1.17
C TYR A 76 -10.04 -4.17 -1.26
N ASP A 77 -10.22 -4.99 -2.29
CA ASP A 77 -11.46 -5.78 -2.46
C ASP A 77 -11.68 -6.80 -1.33
N SER A 78 -10.60 -7.35 -0.77
CA SER A 78 -10.64 -8.33 0.34
C SER A 78 -10.51 -7.69 1.74
N ILE A 79 -10.44 -6.35 1.83
CA ILE A 79 -10.21 -5.64 3.10
C ILE A 79 -11.30 -5.89 4.16
N ASN A 80 -12.52 -6.19 3.72
CA ASN A 80 -13.69 -6.42 4.57
C ASN A 80 -13.75 -7.84 5.16
N ASP A 81 -12.83 -8.73 4.80
CA ASP A 81 -12.83 -10.11 5.31
C ASP A 81 -12.26 -10.21 6.74
N THR A 82 -11.39 -9.26 7.10
CA THR A 82 -10.69 -9.20 8.39
C THR A 82 -10.65 -7.77 8.92
N PHE A 83 -10.34 -7.60 10.20
CA PHE A 83 -10.22 -6.27 10.79
C PHE A 83 -9.03 -5.51 10.17
N PHE A 84 -9.29 -4.33 9.59
CA PHE A 84 -8.24 -3.54 8.96
C PHE A 84 -7.45 -2.75 10.01
N ILE A 85 -6.36 -3.34 10.48
CA ILE A 85 -5.50 -2.76 11.53
C ILE A 85 -4.77 -1.51 11.05
N TYR A 86 -4.53 -0.57 11.97
CA TYR A 86 -3.86 0.70 11.66
C TYR A 86 -2.48 0.52 11.01
N ARG A 87 -1.68 -0.43 11.49
CA ARG A 87 -0.35 -0.71 10.93
C ARG A 87 -0.42 -1.13 9.46
N LYS A 88 -1.41 -1.96 9.10
CA LYS A 88 -1.59 -2.44 7.73
C LYS A 88 -2.05 -1.31 6.81
N LYS A 89 -2.95 -0.46 7.30
CA LYS A 89 -3.35 0.78 6.65
C LYS A 89 -2.15 1.67 6.32
N ALA A 90 -1.30 1.96 7.30
CA ALA A 90 -0.09 2.76 7.09
C ALA A 90 0.86 2.13 6.07
N GLU A 91 1.03 0.80 6.07
CA GLU A 91 1.84 0.07 5.10
C GLU A 91 1.31 0.25 3.66
N LEU A 92 -0.01 0.09 3.45
CA LEU A 92 -0.63 0.19 2.13
C LEU A 92 -0.61 1.63 1.60
N VAL A 93 -0.90 2.61 2.46
CA VAL A 93 -0.79 4.04 2.10
C VAL A 93 0.65 4.39 1.70
N GLY A 94 1.64 3.91 2.46
CA GLY A 94 3.06 4.10 2.13
C GLY A 94 3.46 3.46 0.79
N LYS A 95 2.89 2.29 0.45
CA LYS A 95 3.07 1.66 -0.88
C LYS A 95 2.47 2.53 -1.99
N CYS A 96 1.27 3.08 -1.79
CA CYS A 96 0.66 4.02 -2.75
C CYS A 96 1.55 5.24 -2.97
N ASP A 97 2.10 5.85 -1.90
CA ASP A 97 3.00 7.00 -2.01
C ASP A 97 4.29 6.69 -2.78
N LEU A 98 4.87 5.52 -2.56
CA LEU A 98 6.03 5.04 -3.31
C LEU A 98 5.71 4.93 -4.81
N TYR A 99 4.58 4.32 -5.16
CA TYR A 99 4.16 4.16 -6.55
C TYR A 99 3.83 5.50 -7.21
N LEU A 100 3.15 6.41 -6.50
CA LEU A 100 2.92 7.77 -7.00
C LEU A 100 4.24 8.49 -7.31
N THR A 101 5.25 8.35 -6.45
CA THR A 101 6.57 8.94 -6.69
C THR A 101 7.19 8.43 -7.99
N TYR A 102 7.07 7.14 -8.27
CA TYR A 102 7.57 6.55 -9.52
C TYR A 102 6.77 7.01 -10.74
N LEU A 103 5.45 6.95 -10.68
CA LEU A 103 4.58 7.34 -11.79
C LEU A 103 4.70 8.84 -12.10
N GLN A 104 4.80 9.69 -11.08
CA GLN A 104 5.02 11.13 -11.25
C GLN A 104 6.36 11.44 -11.92
N PHE A 105 7.40 10.65 -11.65
CA PHE A 105 8.66 10.77 -12.38
C PHE A 105 8.45 10.53 -13.88
N PHE A 106 7.71 9.49 -14.28
CA PHE A 106 7.43 9.22 -15.69
C PHE A 106 6.57 10.31 -16.32
N LYS A 107 5.51 10.75 -15.62
CA LYS A 107 4.64 11.86 -16.06
C LYS A 107 5.43 13.16 -16.31
N LYS A 108 6.39 13.50 -15.43
CA LYS A 108 7.29 14.66 -15.61
C LYS A 108 8.20 14.52 -16.83
N ASN A 109 8.47 13.30 -17.28
CA ASN A 109 9.35 12.97 -18.39
C ASN A 109 8.60 12.51 -19.64
N LYS A 110 7.31 12.84 -19.78
CA LYS A 110 6.42 12.34 -20.84
C LYS A 110 6.97 12.45 -22.27
N MET A 111 7.79 13.47 -22.56
CA MET A 111 8.41 13.67 -23.88
C MET A 111 9.39 12.56 -24.29
N LEU A 112 9.81 11.69 -23.37
CA LEU A 112 10.73 10.57 -23.65
C LEU A 112 10.00 9.25 -23.93
N PHE A 113 8.67 9.24 -23.80
CA PHE A 113 7.84 8.05 -23.91
C PHE A 113 6.80 8.22 -25.02
N ASN A 114 6.30 7.09 -25.53
CA ASN A 114 5.21 7.09 -26.50
C ASN A 114 3.87 7.45 -25.82
N ASP A 115 2.87 7.79 -26.64
CA ASP A 115 1.57 8.24 -26.13
C ASP A 115 0.82 7.16 -25.36
N ASN A 116 0.95 5.89 -25.76
CA ASN A 116 0.34 4.75 -25.07
C ASN A 116 0.83 4.64 -23.62
N PHE A 117 2.16 4.67 -23.42
CA PHE A 117 2.76 4.63 -22.10
C PHE A 117 2.40 5.87 -21.28
N ASN A 118 2.37 7.06 -21.90
CA ASN A 118 1.96 8.28 -21.21
C ASN A 118 0.49 8.23 -20.75
N SER A 119 -0.39 7.63 -21.55
CA SER A 119 -1.79 7.37 -21.19
C SER A 119 -1.86 6.39 -20.02
N PHE A 120 -1.16 5.25 -20.11
CA PHE A 120 -1.07 4.25 -19.05
C PHE A 120 -0.60 4.85 -17.72
N ILE A 121 0.45 5.66 -17.73
CA ILE A 121 0.96 6.33 -16.51
C ILE A 121 -0.09 7.28 -15.94
N SER A 122 -0.82 8.01 -16.78
CA SER A 122 -1.84 8.96 -16.31
C SER A 122 -3.03 8.24 -15.67
N GLU A 123 -3.49 7.15 -16.27
CA GLU A 123 -4.53 6.27 -15.72
C GLU A 123 -4.07 5.62 -14.41
N SER A 124 -2.86 5.06 -14.38
CA SER A 124 -2.25 4.46 -13.19
C SER A 124 -2.18 5.43 -12.02
N ILE A 125 -1.84 6.70 -12.27
CA ILE A 125 -1.83 7.73 -11.22
C ILE A 125 -3.24 7.93 -10.65
N SER A 126 -4.25 8.05 -11.51
CA SER A 126 -5.64 8.23 -11.07
C SER A 126 -6.11 7.06 -10.21
N ILE A 127 -5.80 5.82 -10.61
CA ILE A 127 -6.14 4.61 -9.85
C ILE A 127 -5.45 4.61 -8.49
N ILE A 128 -4.14 4.88 -8.43
CA ILE A 128 -3.40 4.87 -7.16
C ILE A 128 -3.86 6.00 -6.23
N VAL A 129 -4.19 7.18 -6.76
CA VAL A 129 -4.76 8.28 -5.95
C VAL A 129 -6.09 7.85 -5.33
N LEU A 130 -6.98 7.25 -6.12
CA LEU A 130 -8.26 6.75 -5.62
C LEU A 130 -8.08 5.66 -4.57
N LEU A 131 -7.22 4.67 -4.83
CA LEU A 131 -6.93 3.59 -3.87
C LEU A 131 -6.33 4.13 -2.58
N LYS A 132 -5.41 5.10 -2.67
CA LYS A 132 -4.82 5.73 -1.50
C LYS A 132 -5.90 6.39 -0.64
N ASP A 133 -6.76 7.20 -1.25
CA ASP A 133 -7.86 7.87 -0.55
C ASP A 133 -8.80 6.86 0.09
N ASN A 134 -9.14 5.78 -0.63
CA ASN A 134 -9.93 4.68 -0.09
C ASN A 134 -9.27 4.03 1.14
N PHE A 135 -7.96 3.75 1.11
CA PHE A 135 -7.26 3.21 2.28
C PHE A 135 -7.22 4.20 3.45
N GLU A 136 -6.96 5.49 3.18
CA GLU A 136 -6.90 6.56 4.19
C GLU A 136 -8.25 6.79 4.87
N ASN A 137 -9.34 6.67 4.12
CA ASN A 137 -10.70 6.91 4.61
C ASN A 137 -11.43 5.63 5.03
N TYR A 138 -10.81 4.46 4.85
CA TYR A 138 -11.42 3.20 5.28
C TYR A 138 -11.65 3.19 6.80
N ASP A 139 -12.86 2.78 7.18
CA ASP A 139 -13.32 2.59 8.55
C ASP A 139 -13.90 1.18 8.73
N ASN A 140 -13.65 0.59 9.91
CA ASN A 140 -14.04 -0.78 10.22
C ASN A 140 -15.51 -0.92 10.64
N SER A 141 -16.32 0.15 10.65
CA SER A 141 -17.72 0.10 11.13
C SER A 141 -18.54 -1.00 10.46
N TYR A 142 -18.47 -1.12 9.12
CA TYR A 142 -19.19 -2.18 8.40
C TYR A 142 -18.74 -3.59 8.84
N PHE A 143 -17.43 -3.80 8.97
CA PHE A 143 -16.86 -5.06 9.46
C PHE A 143 -17.34 -5.36 10.89
N ILE A 144 -17.33 -4.35 11.76
CA ILE A 144 -17.74 -4.48 13.16
C ILE A 144 -19.22 -4.85 13.26
N GLU A 145 -20.10 -4.11 12.57
CA GLU A 145 -21.53 -4.38 12.56
C GLU A 145 -21.83 -5.80 12.05
N LYS A 146 -21.19 -6.20 10.95
CA LYS A 146 -21.30 -7.56 10.40
C LYS A 146 -20.89 -8.62 11.42
N ARG A 147 -19.73 -8.46 12.06
CA ARG A 147 -19.25 -9.42 13.08
C ARG A 147 -20.10 -9.43 14.34
N ILE A 148 -20.68 -8.30 14.76
CA ILE A 148 -21.61 -8.27 15.88
C ILE A 148 -22.84 -9.13 15.59
N LEU A 149 -23.39 -9.05 14.37
CA LEU A 149 -24.53 -9.87 13.95
C LEU A 149 -24.17 -11.35 13.82
N GLU A 150 -23.03 -11.66 13.19
CA GLU A 150 -22.56 -13.04 12.98
C GLU A 150 -22.30 -13.78 14.30
N TYR A 151 -21.77 -13.07 15.30
CA TYR A 151 -21.40 -13.63 16.59
C TYR A 151 -22.35 -13.24 17.73
N ASP A 152 -23.59 -12.84 17.41
CA ASP A 152 -24.59 -12.35 18.37
C ASP A 152 -24.83 -13.33 19.54
N TYR A 153 -24.72 -14.63 19.28
CA TYR A 153 -24.83 -15.68 20.29
C TYR A 153 -23.80 -15.56 21.43
N LEU A 154 -22.63 -14.96 21.19
CA LEU A 154 -21.61 -14.75 22.22
C LEU A 154 -22.01 -13.65 23.21
N PHE A 155 -22.74 -12.63 22.75
CA PHE A 155 -23.09 -11.45 23.56
C PHE A 155 -24.31 -11.68 24.47
N LYS A 156 -25.01 -12.80 24.30
CA LYS A 156 -26.25 -13.15 25.02
C LYS A 156 -26.09 -14.31 26.02
N LYS A 157 -24.87 -14.85 26.21
CA LYS A 157 -24.60 -15.99 27.10
C LYS A 157 -24.68 -15.62 28.59
N SER A 158 -24.32 -14.39 28.94
CA SER A 158 -24.29 -13.93 30.32
C SER A 158 -25.69 -13.49 30.80
N PRO A 159 -26.00 -13.61 32.11
CA PRO A 159 -27.22 -13.03 32.69
C PRO A 159 -27.39 -11.53 32.42
N PHE A 160 -26.27 -10.85 32.13
CA PHE A 160 -26.22 -9.45 31.71
C PHE A 160 -25.66 -9.38 30.28
N PRO A 161 -26.53 -9.28 29.25
CA PRO A 161 -26.09 -9.13 27.87
C PRO A 161 -25.22 -7.89 27.68
N LEU A 162 -24.24 -7.98 26.78
CA LEU A 162 -23.34 -6.86 26.49
C LEU A 162 -24.10 -5.72 25.81
N ASP A 163 -23.79 -4.49 26.18
CA ASP A 163 -24.21 -3.29 25.45
C ASP A 163 -23.37 -3.08 24.17
N ASP A 164 -23.75 -2.13 23.34
CA ASP A 164 -23.11 -1.92 22.04
C ASP A 164 -21.64 -1.50 22.17
N SER A 165 -21.29 -0.70 23.19
CA SER A 165 -19.90 -0.29 23.41
C SER A 165 -19.02 -1.48 23.82
N GLN A 166 -19.56 -2.40 24.61
CA GLN A 166 -18.93 -3.63 25.01
C GLN A 166 -18.78 -4.60 23.83
N LYS A 167 -19.81 -4.73 22.97
CA LYS A 167 -19.73 -5.54 21.73
C LYS A 167 -18.67 -5.02 20.79
N VAL A 168 -18.63 -3.71 20.54
CA VAL A 168 -17.57 -3.08 19.73
C VAL A 168 -16.20 -3.40 20.33
N SER A 169 -16.04 -3.24 21.65
CA SER A 169 -14.80 -3.56 22.35
C SER A 169 -14.37 -5.03 22.25
N VAL A 170 -15.31 -5.97 22.07
CA VAL A 170 -15.00 -7.38 21.80
C VAL A 170 -14.48 -7.58 20.38
N ILE A 171 -15.09 -6.91 19.39
CA ILE A 171 -14.78 -7.10 17.97
C ILE A 171 -13.53 -6.33 17.51
N THR A 172 -13.29 -5.13 18.03
CA THR A 172 -12.16 -4.26 17.63
C THR A 172 -10.84 -4.98 17.84
N ASP A 173 -10.03 -5.16 16.79
CA ASP A 173 -8.80 -5.94 16.87
C ASP A 173 -7.61 -5.22 16.26
N ASP A 174 -7.40 -3.96 16.67
CA ASP A 174 -6.17 -3.25 16.31
C ASP A 174 -4.98 -3.78 17.13
N THR A 175 -3.77 -3.38 16.72
CA THR A 175 -2.51 -3.73 17.36
C THR A 175 -2.47 -3.41 18.86
N HIS A 176 -3.13 -2.33 19.27
CA HIS A 176 -3.28 -1.93 20.67
C HIS A 176 -4.71 -1.43 20.87
N ASN A 177 -5.44 -2.03 21.80
CA ASN A 177 -6.81 -1.65 22.13
C ASN A 177 -6.86 -1.20 23.59
N LEU A 178 -7.23 0.07 23.82
CA LEU A 178 -7.45 0.61 25.17
C LEU A 178 -8.95 0.70 25.44
N VAL A 179 -9.44 -0.08 26.40
CA VAL A 179 -10.84 -0.02 26.86
C VAL A 179 -10.89 0.65 28.23
N VAL A 180 -11.55 1.80 28.32
CA VAL A 180 -11.73 2.52 29.58
C VAL A 180 -13.07 2.12 30.19
N ALA A 181 -13.05 1.60 31.42
CA ALA A 181 -14.20 0.92 32.00
C ALA A 181 -14.39 1.23 33.50
N GLY A 182 -15.55 1.80 33.84
CA GLY A 182 -15.94 2.14 35.22
C GLY A 182 -16.17 0.91 36.11
N ALA A 183 -16.29 1.11 37.42
CA ALA A 183 -16.66 0.02 38.34
C ALA A 183 -18.02 -0.59 37.94
N GLY A 184 -18.13 -1.92 37.96
CA GLY A 184 -19.37 -2.62 37.61
C GLY A 184 -19.70 -2.69 36.11
N SER A 185 -18.86 -2.15 35.21
CA SER A 185 -19.14 -2.10 33.76
C SER A 185 -18.96 -3.43 33.01
N GLY A 186 -18.99 -4.58 33.69
CA GLY A 186 -18.86 -5.89 33.03
C GLY A 186 -17.47 -6.23 32.44
N LYS A 187 -16.38 -5.62 32.90
CA LYS A 187 -15.01 -5.83 32.37
C LYS A 187 -14.63 -7.31 32.17
N THR A 188 -14.88 -8.13 33.18
CA THR A 188 -14.54 -9.56 33.14
C THR A 188 -15.35 -10.28 32.07
N GLU A 189 -16.64 -9.96 31.94
CA GLU A 189 -17.50 -10.52 30.90
C GLU A 189 -16.97 -10.14 29.51
N VAL A 190 -16.68 -8.85 29.28
CA VAL A 190 -16.11 -8.36 28.01
C VAL A 190 -14.83 -9.10 27.65
N LEU A 191 -13.92 -9.33 28.61
CA LEU A 191 -12.70 -10.10 28.37
C LEU A 191 -12.98 -11.56 28.01
N ILE A 192 -13.86 -12.24 28.75
CA ILE A 192 -14.24 -13.64 28.48
C ILE A 192 -14.90 -13.76 27.10
N THR A 193 -15.86 -12.89 26.78
CA THR A 193 -16.53 -12.87 25.48
C THR A 193 -15.53 -12.59 24.35
N ARG A 194 -14.55 -11.70 24.57
CA ARG A 194 -13.49 -11.43 23.59
C ARG A 194 -12.63 -12.65 23.32
N ILE A 195 -12.22 -13.38 24.36
CA ILE A 195 -11.43 -14.61 24.18
C ILE A 195 -12.24 -15.63 23.36
N ALA A 196 -13.51 -15.82 23.70
CA ALA A 196 -14.40 -16.70 22.95
C ALA A 196 -14.53 -16.26 21.48
N TYR A 197 -14.69 -14.95 21.22
CA TYR A 197 -14.73 -14.41 19.88
C TYR A 197 -13.44 -14.68 19.09
N LEU A 198 -12.26 -14.42 19.67
CA LEU A 198 -10.98 -14.64 18.99
C LEU A 198 -10.77 -16.10 18.57
N ILE A 199 -11.27 -17.04 19.36
CA ILE A 199 -11.16 -18.49 19.10
C ILE A 199 -12.24 -18.95 18.09
N ASP A 200 -13.46 -18.41 18.16
CA ASP A 200 -14.57 -18.82 17.29
C ASP A 200 -14.54 -18.13 15.91
N ARG A 201 -13.89 -16.97 15.79
CA ARG A 201 -14.01 -16.12 14.61
C ARG A 201 -13.45 -16.74 13.33
N LYS A 202 -14.07 -16.46 12.18
CA LYS A 202 -13.67 -16.92 10.84
C LYS A 202 -13.62 -15.74 9.86
N PRO A 203 -12.73 -15.76 8.85
CA PRO A 203 -11.74 -16.80 8.56
C PRO A 203 -10.46 -16.73 9.43
N ASP A 204 -10.34 -15.70 10.27
CA ASP A 204 -9.14 -15.29 11.01
C ASP A 204 -9.08 -15.80 12.47
N THR A 205 -9.34 -17.10 12.65
CA THR A 205 -9.30 -17.79 13.96
C THR A 205 -7.93 -17.68 14.63
N ILE A 206 -7.92 -17.40 15.93
CA ILE A 206 -6.73 -17.41 16.77
C ILE A 206 -6.65 -18.71 17.58
N ASP A 207 -5.47 -19.32 17.58
CA ASP A 207 -5.19 -20.48 18.41
C ASP A 207 -5.12 -20.08 19.89
N CYS A 208 -5.79 -20.84 20.76
CA CYS A 208 -5.86 -20.58 22.20
C CYS A 208 -4.47 -20.42 22.82
N GLU A 209 -3.49 -21.21 22.37
CA GLU A 209 -2.10 -21.17 22.89
C GLU A 209 -1.38 -19.84 22.63
N LYS A 210 -1.90 -19.01 21.70
CA LYS A 210 -1.35 -17.70 21.36
C LYS A 210 -2.00 -16.56 22.16
N ILE A 211 -2.95 -16.87 23.03
CA ILE A 211 -3.65 -15.88 23.86
C ILE A 211 -3.05 -15.91 25.27
N LEU A 212 -2.51 -14.77 25.71
CA LEU A 212 -2.02 -14.57 27.07
C LEU A 212 -2.94 -13.60 27.81
N ILE A 213 -3.38 -14.00 29.00
CA ILE A 213 -4.21 -13.19 29.89
C ILE A 213 -3.44 -13.01 31.20
N SER A 214 -3.39 -11.78 31.71
CA SER A 214 -2.75 -11.45 32.98
C SER A 214 -3.68 -10.62 33.83
N CYS A 215 -3.84 -11.01 35.09
CA CYS A 215 -4.64 -10.32 36.10
C CYS A 215 -3.76 -9.97 37.31
N VAL A 216 -4.06 -8.84 37.97
CA VAL A 216 -3.27 -8.37 39.13
C VAL A 216 -3.49 -9.24 40.37
N SER A 217 -4.67 -9.82 40.54
CA SER A 217 -5.05 -10.65 41.69
C SER A 217 -5.31 -12.11 41.31
N LYS A 218 -4.77 -13.05 42.09
CA LYS A 218 -4.98 -14.51 41.91
C LYS A 218 -6.45 -14.95 42.00
N GLN A 219 -7.29 -14.22 42.73
CA GLN A 219 -8.74 -14.51 42.82
C GLN A 219 -9.52 -14.13 41.55
N SER A 220 -8.88 -13.44 40.60
CA SER A 220 -9.49 -12.97 39.34
C SER A 220 -8.95 -13.70 38.11
N CYS A 221 -8.07 -14.68 38.31
CA CYS A 221 -7.53 -15.57 37.28
C CYS A 221 -8.30 -16.89 37.28
#